data_AF-A0A0B1SJY8-F1
#
_entry.id   AF-A0A0B1SJY8-F1
#
_cell.length_a   1.000
_cell.length_b   1.000
_cell.length_c   1.000
_cell.angle_alpha   90.00
_cell.angle_beta   90.00
_cell.angle_gamma   90.00
#
_symmetry.space_group_name_H-M   'P 1'
#
loop_
_entity.id
_entity.type
_entity.pdbx_description
1 polymer ?
#
loop_
_entity_poly.entity_id
_entity_poly.type
_entity_poly.pdbx_seq_one_letter_code
_entity_poly.pdbx_strand_id
1 'polypeptide(L)'
;MAGAFRNRRANCPRANDTYEHTYIRNNPLVPTKLSNSPLFVHYGNDRFTEILVQESVVDLAGRHSTVFFIATDQGRIFKVIKNAVEAEAQHVSSVKAVEASSPIVSLTAHIERRPNQQTARKLLILTPTQVSL
;
A
#
# COMPACT_ATOMS: atom_id res chain seq x y z
N MET A 1 -1.11 9.56 -31.24
CA MET A 1 -0.58 10.48 -30.21
C MET A 1 0.89 10.76 -30.51
N ALA A 2 1.27 12.03 -30.68
CA ALA A 2 2.67 12.42 -30.83
C ALA A 2 3.36 12.28 -29.46
N GLY A 3 4.34 11.38 -29.35
CA GLY A 3 5.15 11.25 -28.15
C GLY A 3 6.02 12.48 -27.93
N ALA A 4 6.18 12.87 -26.66
CA ALA A 4 6.90 14.08 -26.23
C ALA A 4 8.39 14.08 -26.62
N PHE A 5 8.98 12.92 -26.87
CA PHE A 5 10.39 12.75 -27.22
C PHE A 5 10.53 12.23 -28.66
N ARG A 6 11.47 12.81 -29.40
CA ARG A 6 11.89 12.34 -30.73
C ARG A 6 12.69 11.05 -30.64
N ASN A 7 13.54 10.89 -29.62
CA ASN A 7 14.28 9.66 -29.38
C ASN A 7 13.54 8.72 -28.41
N ARG A 8 12.58 7.94 -28.91
CA ARG A 8 11.80 7.00 -28.09
C ARG A 8 12.50 5.69 -27.73
N ARG A 9 13.72 5.46 -28.21
CA ARG A 9 14.44 4.19 -28.03
C ARG A 9 15.24 4.12 -26.73
N ALA A 10 15.43 5.25 -26.04
CA ALA A 10 16.07 5.28 -24.73
C ALA A 10 15.05 4.92 -23.63
N ASN A 11 15.49 4.16 -22.62
CA ASN A 11 14.64 3.81 -21.46
C ASN A 11 14.23 5.04 -20.61
N CYS A 12 15.04 6.11 -20.64
CA CYS A 12 14.75 7.42 -20.04
C CYS A 12 15.19 8.51 -21.02
N PRO A 13 14.39 8.84 -22.04
CA PRO A 13 14.77 9.81 -23.05
C PRO A 13 14.86 11.21 -22.44
N ARG A 14 15.93 11.93 -22.77
CA ARG A 14 16.11 13.33 -22.37
C ARG A 14 15.46 14.25 -23.40
N ALA A 15 14.79 15.29 -22.92
CA ALA A 15 14.34 16.39 -23.78
C ALA A 15 15.58 17.19 -24.23
N ASN A 16 15.75 17.33 -25.53
CA ASN A 16 16.93 17.93 -26.15
C ASN A 16 16.65 19.29 -26.79
N ASP A 17 15.38 19.61 -27.10
CA ASP A 17 15.01 20.87 -27.75
C ASP A 17 13.90 21.64 -27.01
N THR A 18 13.74 22.92 -27.36
CA THR A 18 12.76 23.84 -26.76
C THR A 18 11.32 23.35 -26.94
N TYR A 19 11.02 22.65 -28.04
CA TYR A 19 9.70 22.11 -28.30
C TYR A 19 9.38 20.97 -27.32
N GLU A 20 10.27 19.99 -27.16
CA GLU A 20 10.12 18.86 -26.23
C GLU A 20 9.95 19.36 -24.79
N HIS A 21 10.75 20.35 -24.38
CA HIS A 21 10.62 20.99 -23.06
C HIS A 21 9.27 21.68 -22.87
N THR A 22 8.81 22.45 -23.86
CA THR A 22 7.52 23.16 -23.82
C THR A 22 6.36 22.19 -23.80
N TYR A 23 6.44 21.12 -24.61
CA TYR A 23 5.41 20.09 -24.71
C TYR A 23 5.23 19.35 -23.37
N ILE A 24 6.31 18.92 -22.71
CA ILE A 24 6.23 18.22 -21.42
C ILE A 24 5.64 19.13 -20.33
N ARG A 25 6.06 20.40 -20.29
CA ARG A 25 5.52 21.38 -19.34
C ARG A 25 4.02 21.64 -19.54
N ASN A 26 3.57 21.69 -20.79
CA ASN A 26 2.17 21.94 -21.11
C ASN A 26 1.30 20.68 -21.09
N ASN A 27 1.90 19.49 -21.12
CA ASN A 27 1.21 18.19 -21.12
C ASN A 27 1.77 17.25 -20.03
N PRO A 28 1.70 17.63 -18.75
CA PRO A 28 2.29 16.84 -17.66
C PRO A 28 1.51 15.54 -17.36
N LEU A 29 0.26 15.44 -17.81
CA LEU A 29 -0.60 14.29 -17.55
C LEU A 29 -0.45 13.24 -18.66
N VAL A 30 -0.25 11.98 -18.25
CA VAL A 30 -0.32 10.84 -19.15
C VAL A 30 -1.80 10.55 -19.44
N PRO A 31 -2.23 10.46 -20.71
CA PRO A 31 -3.65 10.29 -21.06
C PRO A 31 -4.19 8.88 -20.75
N THR A 32 -3.31 7.90 -20.54
CA THR A 32 -3.69 6.53 -20.21
C THR A 32 -3.97 6.40 -18.72
N LYS A 33 -5.18 5.93 -18.38
CA LYS A 33 -5.50 5.53 -17.02
C LYS A 33 -4.73 4.25 -16.67
N LEU A 34 -4.14 4.20 -15.48
CA LEU A 34 -3.69 2.95 -14.89
C LEU A 34 -4.92 2.11 -14.50
N SER A 35 -4.81 0.78 -14.59
CA SER A 35 -5.90 -0.17 -14.29
C SER A 35 -6.61 0.16 -12.98
N ASN A 36 -7.95 -0.01 -12.95
CA ASN A 36 -8.84 0.58 -11.95
C ASN A 36 -9.64 -0.42 -11.11
N SER A 37 -9.34 -1.71 -11.17
CA SER A 37 -10.04 -2.72 -10.38
C SER A 37 -9.47 -2.78 -8.95
N PRO A 38 -10.27 -2.49 -7.90
CA PRO A 38 -9.81 -2.57 -6.53
C PRO A 38 -9.56 -4.03 -6.12
N LEU A 39 -8.54 -4.28 -5.31
CA LEU A 39 -8.30 -5.61 -4.72
C LEU A 39 -9.25 -5.93 -3.58
N PHE A 40 -9.73 -4.91 -2.86
CA PHE A 40 -10.63 -5.05 -1.73
C PHE A 40 -11.47 -3.78 -1.59
N VAL A 41 -12.76 -3.95 -1.30
CA VAL A 41 -13.72 -2.85 -1.09
C VAL A 41 -14.40 -3.05 0.25
N HIS A 42 -14.48 -1.98 1.05
CA HIS A 42 -15.17 -1.98 2.33
C HIS A 42 -16.38 -1.05 2.30
N TYR A 43 -17.53 -1.57 2.72
CA TYR A 43 -18.82 -0.86 2.72
C TYR A 43 -19.28 -0.43 4.13
N GLY A 44 -18.36 -0.13 5.04
CA GLY A 44 -18.68 0.35 6.39
C GLY A 44 -18.46 1.85 6.58
N ASN A 45 -18.59 2.29 7.84
CA ASN A 45 -18.39 3.69 8.23
C ASN A 45 -16.90 4.07 8.37
N ASP A 46 -16.02 3.06 8.47
CA ASP A 46 -14.59 3.27 8.54
C ASP A 46 -14.04 3.75 7.20
N ARG A 47 -13.17 4.76 7.21
CA ARG A 47 -12.41 5.18 6.02
C ARG A 47 -10.97 4.71 6.13
N PHE A 48 -10.46 4.10 5.07
CA PHE A 48 -9.07 3.67 5.02
C PHE A 48 -8.13 4.87 4.97
N THR A 49 -7.13 4.87 5.85
CA THR A 49 -6.17 5.97 6.00
C THR A 49 -4.75 5.56 5.62
N GLU A 50 -4.37 4.31 5.91
CA GLU A 50 -3.00 3.84 5.71
C GLU A 50 -2.98 2.34 5.37
N ILE A 51 -1.94 1.90 4.67
CA ILE A 51 -1.75 0.49 4.32
C ILE A 51 -0.30 0.05 4.55
N LEU A 52 -0.14 -1.09 5.22
CA LEU A 52 1.12 -1.82 5.31
C LEU A 52 0.99 -3.14 4.57
N VAL A 53 1.92 -3.38 3.65
CA VAL A 53 1.94 -4.58 2.80
C VAL A 53 3.05 -5.52 3.23
N GLN A 54 2.73 -6.80 3.40
CA GLN A 54 3.70 -7.88 3.56
C GLN A 54 3.55 -8.84 2.39
N GLU A 55 4.54 -8.84 1.52
CA GLU A 55 4.57 -9.69 0.34
C GLU A 55 5.13 -11.09 0.66
N SER A 56 4.76 -12.07 -0.17
CA SER A 56 5.32 -13.42 -0.15
C SER A 56 5.27 -14.14 1.22
N VAL A 57 4.23 -13.89 2.01
CA VAL A 57 3.99 -14.58 3.27
C VAL A 57 3.59 -16.03 2.97
N VAL A 58 4.30 -16.98 3.56
CA VAL A 58 4.10 -18.42 3.35
C VAL A 58 3.16 -18.97 4.41
N ASP A 59 2.09 -19.63 3.99
CA ASP A 59 1.17 -20.34 4.89
C ASP A 59 1.68 -21.75 5.26
N LEU A 60 0.95 -22.46 6.13
CA LEU A 60 1.31 -23.83 6.55
C LEU A 60 1.29 -24.84 5.41
N ALA A 61 0.63 -24.53 4.30
CA ALA A 61 0.57 -25.37 3.09
C ALA A 61 1.65 -25.00 2.06
N GLY A 62 2.55 -24.06 2.39
CA GLY A 62 3.62 -23.60 1.50
C GLY A 62 3.16 -22.61 0.42
N ARG A 63 1.94 -22.09 0.50
CA ARG A 63 1.40 -21.14 -0.49
C ARG A 63 1.84 -19.72 -0.14
N HIS A 64 2.17 -18.95 -1.17
CA HIS A 64 2.54 -17.55 -1.03
C HIS A 64 1.33 -16.63 -1.16
N SER A 65 1.19 -15.71 -0.22
CA SER A 65 0.13 -14.71 -0.20
C SER A 65 0.70 -13.32 0.11
N THR A 66 0.00 -12.29 -0.34
CA THR A 66 0.25 -10.91 0.11
C THR A 66 -0.73 -10.57 1.21
N VAL A 67 -0.23 -10.07 2.35
CA VAL A 67 -1.04 -9.66 3.49
C VAL A 67 -1.04 -8.14 3.56
N PHE A 68 -2.24 -7.55 3.59
CA PHE A 68 -2.46 -6.13 3.79
C PHE A 68 -2.98 -5.89 5.20
N PHE A 69 -2.34 -4.95 5.90
CA PHE A 69 -2.87 -4.35 7.11
C PHE A 69 -3.36 -2.95 6.75
N ILE A 70 -4.67 -2.75 6.78
CA ILE A 70 -5.30 -1.51 6.34
C ILE A 70 -5.86 -0.79 7.57
N ALA A 71 -5.32 0.38 7.87
CA ALA A 71 -5.72 1.21 9.00
C ALA A 71 -6.93 2.09 8.64
N THR A 72 -7.67 2.49 9.67
CA THR A 72 -8.83 3.37 9.51
C THR A 72 -8.76 4.64 10.34
N ASP A 73 -9.59 5.60 9.94
CA ASP A 73 -9.81 6.86 10.66
C ASP A 73 -10.49 6.69 12.02
N GLN A 74 -11.07 5.52 12.28
CA GLN A 74 -11.65 5.14 13.58
C GLN A 74 -10.72 4.24 14.41
N GLY A 75 -9.44 4.10 14.07
CA GLY A 75 -8.51 3.33 14.90
C GLY A 75 -8.67 1.81 14.80
N ARG A 76 -9.25 1.31 13.70
CA ARG A 76 -9.34 -0.12 13.39
C ARG A 76 -8.24 -0.50 12.39
N ILE A 77 -7.79 -1.76 12.45
CA ILE A 77 -6.91 -2.35 11.45
C ILE A 77 -7.60 -3.57 10.85
N PHE A 78 -7.71 -3.61 9.53
CA PHE A 78 -8.20 -4.73 8.76
C PHE A 78 -7.01 -5.57 8.28
N LYS A 79 -7.10 -6.88 8.44
CA LYS A 79 -6.20 -7.85 7.82
C LYS A 79 -6.90 -8.44 6.60
N VAL A 80 -6.31 -8.20 5.44
CA VAL A 80 -6.82 -8.65 4.14
C VAL A 80 -5.71 -9.46 3.46
N ILE A 81 -6.06 -10.57 2.81
CA ILE A 81 -5.10 -11.47 2.17
C ILE A 81 -5.42 -11.61 0.68
N LYS A 82 -4.40 -11.44 -0.17
CA LYS A 82 -4.48 -11.72 -1.59
C LYS A 82 -3.62 -12.93 -1.94
N ASN A 83 -4.29 -14.00 -2.38
CA ASN A 83 -3.63 -15.16 -2.96
C ASN A 83 -3.29 -14.89 -4.43
N ALA A 84 -2.19 -15.45 -4.93
CA ALA A 84 -1.75 -15.23 -6.32
C ALA A 84 -2.80 -15.71 -7.35
N VAL A 85 -3.54 -16.76 -7.02
CA VAL A 85 -4.51 -17.42 -7.91
C VAL A 85 -5.91 -16.79 -7.92
N GLU A 86 -6.22 -15.95 -6.92
CA GLU A 86 -7.54 -15.32 -6.80
C GLU A 86 -7.58 -13.96 -7.50
N ALA A 87 -8.74 -13.52 -7.98
CA ALA A 87 -8.86 -12.18 -8.56
C ALA A 87 -8.89 -11.08 -7.49
N GLU A 88 -9.64 -11.32 -6.42
CA GLU A 88 -9.87 -10.37 -5.33
C GLU A 88 -9.09 -10.77 -4.06
N ALA A 89 -8.95 -9.84 -3.14
CA ALA A 89 -8.39 -10.08 -1.82
C ALA A 89 -9.50 -10.31 -0.80
N GLN A 90 -9.27 -11.23 0.14
CA GLN A 90 -10.25 -11.64 1.13
C GLN A 90 -9.98 -10.97 2.48
N HIS A 91 -11.02 -10.40 3.09
CA HIS A 91 -10.95 -9.94 4.47
C HIS A 91 -10.93 -11.12 5.43
N VAL A 92 -9.96 -11.13 6.34
CA VAL A 92 -9.76 -12.23 7.30
C VAL A 92 -10.21 -11.81 8.70
N SER A 93 -9.78 -10.63 9.14
CA SER A 93 -10.13 -10.13 10.47
C SER A 93 -9.98 -8.62 10.55
N SER A 94 -10.65 -8.01 11.52
CA SER A 94 -10.42 -6.62 11.90
C SER A 94 -10.31 -6.48 13.41
N VAL A 95 -9.47 -5.56 13.86
CA VAL A 95 -9.18 -5.34 15.29
C VAL A 95 -9.25 -3.85 15.58
N LYS A 96 -9.93 -3.46 16.66
CA LYS A 96 -9.85 -2.10 17.21
C LYS A 96 -8.49 -1.97 17.90
N ALA A 97 -7.58 -1.26 17.26
CA ALA A 97 -6.21 -1.14 17.73
C ALA A 97 -5.98 0.11 18.58
N VAL A 98 -6.91 1.08 18.51
CA VAL A 98 -6.87 2.32 19.29
C VAL A 98 -8.26 2.59 19.88
N GLU A 99 -8.36 2.74 21.21
CA GLU A 99 -9.66 2.81 21.90
C GLU A 99 -10.45 4.10 21.60
N ALA A 100 -9.79 5.25 21.55
CA ALA A 100 -10.45 6.56 21.48
C ALA A 100 -11.01 6.95 20.09
N SER A 101 -11.24 5.98 19.19
CA SER A 101 -11.58 6.25 17.78
C SER A 101 -10.67 7.29 17.12
N SER A 102 -9.38 7.26 17.49
CA SER A 102 -8.38 8.14 16.91
C SER A 102 -7.94 7.60 15.55
N PRO A 103 -7.74 8.46 14.54
CA PRO A 103 -7.23 8.02 13.25
C PRO A 103 -5.83 7.44 13.40
N ILE A 104 -5.58 6.34 12.69
CA ILE A 104 -4.22 5.81 12.51
C ILE A 104 -3.61 6.52 11.32
N VAL A 105 -2.44 7.13 11.52
CA VAL A 105 -1.74 7.94 10.51
C VAL A 105 -0.54 7.22 9.91
N SER A 106 -0.02 6.19 10.57
CA SER A 106 1.04 5.33 10.01
C SER A 106 1.00 3.93 10.61
N LEU A 107 1.31 2.94 9.77
CA LEU A 107 1.51 1.56 10.14
C LEU A 107 2.91 1.12 9.72
N THR A 108 3.66 0.47 10.60
CA THR A 108 5.00 -0.04 10.27
C THR A 108 5.22 -1.43 10.84
N ALA A 109 5.87 -2.31 10.10
CA ALA A 109 6.31 -3.59 10.62
C ALA A 109 7.54 -3.39 11.51
N HIS A 110 7.48 -3.86 12.76
CA HIS A 110 8.61 -3.88 13.67
C HIS A 110 9.06 -5.31 13.93
N ILE A 111 10.36 -5.54 13.93
CA ILE A 111 10.95 -6.83 14.30
C ILE A 111 11.59 -6.64 15.67
N GLU A 112 11.04 -7.31 16.65
CA GLU A 112 11.59 -7.34 18.01
C GLU A 112 12.34 -8.65 18.22
N ARG A 113 13.56 -8.56 18.75
CA ARG A 113 14.34 -9.72 19.16
C ARG A 113 14.05 -10.04 20.62
N ARG A 114 13.48 -11.23 20.86
CA ARG A 114 13.15 -11.71 22.20
C ARG A 114 14.42 -12.22 22.93
N PRO A 115 14.41 -12.31 24.28
CA PRO A 115 15.54 -12.79 25.06
C PRO A 115 16.05 -14.19 24.68
N ASN A 116 15.14 -15.05 24.19
CA ASN A 116 15.45 -16.38 23.69
C ASN A 116 15.99 -16.39 22.24
N GLN A 117 16.47 -15.25 21.74
CA GLN A 117 16.98 -15.02 20.38
C GLN A 117 15.95 -15.21 19.25
N GLN A 118 14.69 -15.49 19.56
CA GLN A 118 13.63 -15.53 18.56
C GLN A 118 13.27 -14.12 18.09
N THR A 119 12.86 -13.98 16.83
CA THR A 119 12.32 -12.73 16.30
C THR A 119 10.80 -12.79 16.32
N ALA A 120 10.16 -11.72 16.81
CA ALA A 120 8.73 -11.52 16.75
C ALA A 120 8.43 -10.32 15.85
N ARG A 121 7.44 -10.46 14.97
CA ARG A 121 6.94 -9.36 14.15
C ARG A 121 5.78 -8.70 14.88
N LYS A 122 5.84 -7.38 15.02
CA LYS A 122 4.81 -6.53 15.61
C LYS A 122 4.38 -5.45 14.62
N LEU A 123 3.21 -4.88 14.87
CA LEU A 123 2.72 -3.72 14.13
C LEU A 123 2.90 -2.49 15.01
N LEU A 124 3.74 -1.57 14.56
CA LEU A 124 3.81 -0.22 15.12
C LEU A 124 2.67 0.60 14.54
N ILE A 125 1.89 1.20 15.43
CA ILE A 125 0.72 2.01 15.11
C ILE A 125 0.99 3.42 15.60
N LEU A 126 1.02 4.37 14.68
CA LEU A 126 1.11 5.78 15.00
C LEU A 126 -0.27 6.43 14.86
N THR A 127 -0.61 7.20 15.87
CA THR A 127 -1.76 8.11 15.90
C THR A 127 -1.25 9.54 16.12
N PRO A 128 -2.09 10.57 15.98
CA PRO A 128 -1.66 11.95 16.24
C PRO A 128 -1.12 12.19 17.67
N THR A 129 -1.53 11.37 18.64
CA THR A 129 -1.23 11.58 20.06
C THR A 129 -0.32 10.54 20.68
N GLN A 130 -0.17 9.36 20.06
CA GLN A 130 0.59 8.25 20.63
C GLN A 130 1.14 7.27 19.58
N VAL A 131 2.18 6.57 19.98
CA VAL A 131 2.72 5.37 19.31
C VAL A 131 2.34 4.15 20.15
N SER A 132 1.82 3.10 19.51
CA SER A 132 1.46 1.82 20.13
C SER A 132 2.11 0.65 19.40
N LEU A 133 2.39 -0.44 20.11
CA LEU A 133 3.13 -1.64 19.67
C LEU A 133 2.28 -2.91 19.73
#